data_AF-A0A5K0ZY73-F1
#
_entry.id   AF-A0A5K0ZY73-F1
#
_cell.length_a   1.000
_cell.length_b   1.000
_cell.length_c   1.000
_cell.angle_alpha   90.00
_cell.angle_beta   90.00
_cell.angle_gamma   90.00
#
_symmetry.space_group_name_H-M   'P 1'
#
loop_
_entity.id
_entity.type
_entity.pdbx_description
1 polymer ?
#
loop_
_entity_poly.entity_id
_entity_poly.type
_entity_poly.pdbx_seq_one_letter_code
_entity_poly.pdbx_strand_id
1 'polypeptide(L)' 'GGVLAYTLLGVDYNDQTGDCAFLILDPHYTGKDEIKSILNGGWCGWKKAVDSKGKHFFLHDKFYNLLLPQRPNMV' A
#
# COMPACT_ATOMS: atom_id res chain seq x y z
N GLY A 1 4.22 -8.92 -3.58
CA GLY A 1 3.89 -10.21 -4.18
C GLY A 1 4.61 -10.32 -5.51
N GLY A 2 5.01 -11.51 -5.92
CA GLY A 2 5.94 -11.69 -7.05
C GLY A 2 7.35 -11.16 -6.69
N VAL A 3 7.92 -10.30 -7.53
CA VAL A 3 9.27 -9.70 -7.35
C VAL A 3 9.28 -8.36 -6.61
N LEU A 4 8.11 -7.89 -6.14
CA LEU A 4 7.95 -6.58 -5.49
C LEU A 4 7.50 -6.72 -4.02
N ALA A 5 7.99 -5.79 -3.19
CA ALA A 5 7.58 -5.60 -1.82
C ALA A 5 7.12 -4.15 -1.59
N TYR A 6 6.14 -3.97 -0.71
CA TYR A 6 5.60 -2.67 -0.31
C TYR A 6 5.41 -2.66 1.20
N THR A 7 5.35 -1.47 1.79
CA THR A 7 4.95 -1.31 3.19
C THR A 7 3.52 -0.81 3.25
N LEU A 8 2.63 -1.59 3.86
CA LEU A 8 1.24 -1.20 4.08
C LEU A 8 1.13 -0.53 5.45
N LEU A 9 0.75 0.75 5.45
CA LEU A 9 0.68 1.59 6.64
C LEU A 9 -0.75 1.70 7.20
N GLY A 10 -1.76 1.40 6.39
CA GLY A 10 -3.15 1.53 6.78
C GLY A 10 -4.11 0.97 5.73
N VAL A 11 -5.34 0.75 6.17
CA VAL A 11 -6.45 0.28 5.34
C VAL A 11 -7.64 1.20 5.59
N ASP A 12 -8.29 1.63 4.52
CA ASP A 12 -9.59 2.27 4.53
C ASP A 12 -10.57 1.29 3.87
N TYR A 13 -11.63 0.92 4.60
CA TYR A 13 -12.58 -0.10 4.17
C TYR A 13 -14.00 0.31 4.54
N ASN A 14 -14.88 0.32 3.55
CA ASN A 14 -16.31 0.48 3.72
C ASN A 14 -16.97 -0.91 3.72
N ASP A 15 -17.55 -1.30 4.85
CA ASP A 15 -18.19 -2.60 5.05
C ASP A 15 -19.53 -2.74 4.32
N GLN A 16 -20.22 -1.63 4.03
CA GLN A 16 -21.49 -1.61 3.32
C GLN A 16 -21.30 -1.73 1.80
N THR A 17 -20.30 -1.05 1.22
CA THR A 17 -20.06 -1.04 -0.23
C THR A 17 -18.99 -2.05 -0.67
N GLY A 18 -18.11 -2.47 0.24
CA GLY A 18 -16.93 -3.25 -0.08
C GLY A 18 -15.77 -2.43 -0.66
N ASP A 19 -15.91 -1.11 -0.77
CA ASP A 19 -14.84 -0.24 -1.27
C ASP A 19 -13.64 -0.27 -0.32
N CYS A 20 -12.44 -0.41 -0.89
CA CYS A 20 -11.21 -0.41 -0.12
C CYS A 20 -10.08 0.39 -0.77
N ALA A 21 -9.29 1.01 0.09
CA ALA A 21 -8.03 1.66 -0.25
C ALA A 21 -6.94 1.31 0.77
N PHE A 22 -5.70 1.33 0.31
CA PHE A 22 -4.53 0.96 1.08
C PHE A 22 -3.55 2.12 1.13
N LEU A 23 -3.09 2.50 2.31
CA LEU A 23 -2.02 3.48 2.47
C LEU A 23 -0.69 2.77 2.27
N ILE A 24 -0.01 3.06 1.17
CA ILE A 24 1.21 2.37 0.75
C ILE A 24 2.39 3.31 0.88
N LEU A 25 3.47 2.81 1.46
CA LEU A 25 4.82 3.36 1.34
C LEU A 25 5.64 2.46 0.42
N ASP A 26 6.04 3.02 -0.71
CA ASP A 26 6.75 2.33 -1.79
C ASP A 26 8.27 2.42 -1.60
N PRO A 27 8.96 1.30 -1.31
CA PRO A 27 10.40 1.29 -1.05
C PRO A 27 11.24 1.49 -2.31
N HIS A 28 10.63 1.55 -3.50
CA HIS A 28 11.35 1.71 -4.76
C HIS A 28 11.61 3.18 -5.12
N TYR A 29 11.24 4.14 -4.24
CA TYR A 29 11.60 5.54 -4.45
C TYR A 29 13.11 5.74 -4.38
N THR A 30 13.69 6.29 -5.45
CA THR A 30 15.13 6.53 -5.58
C THR A 30 15.50 8.02 -5.65
N GLY A 31 14.52 8.90 -5.46
CA GLY A 31 14.74 10.35 -5.47
C GLY A 31 15.36 10.87 -4.17
N LYS A 32 15.50 12.19 -4.08
CA LYS A 32 15.96 12.88 -2.87
C LYS A 32 14.91 12.83 -1.77
N ASP A 33 15.33 12.97 -0.52
CA ASP A 33 14.42 13.05 0.63
C ASP A 33 13.65 14.38 0.66
N GLU A 34 12.71 14.53 -0.27
CA GLU A 34 11.87 15.69 -0.43
C GLU A 34 10.40 15.27 -0.35
N ILE A 35 9.73 15.68 0.73
CA ILE A 35 8.33 15.32 1.02
C ILE A 35 7.41 15.61 -0.18
N LYS A 36 7.57 16.76 -0.84
CA LYS A 36 6.74 17.12 -2.00
C LYS A 36 6.88 16.12 -3.15
N SER A 37 8.10 15.68 -3.42
CA SER A 37 8.41 14.73 -4.49
C SER A 37 7.86 13.34 -4.17
N ILE A 38 7.97 12.91 -2.92
CA ILE A 38 7.43 11.64 -2.42
C ILE A 38 5.89 11.61 -2.54
N LEU A 39 5.22 12.66 -2.05
CA LEU A 39 3.75 12.73 -2.04
C LEU A 39 3.18 12.90 -3.45
N ASN A 40 3.72 13.84 -4.25
CA ASN A 40 3.22 14.10 -5.60
C ASN A 40 3.52 12.94 -6.55
N GLY A 41 4.62 12.23 -6.35
CA GLY A 41 4.94 11.00 -7.09
C GLY A 41 4.11 9.78 -6.66
N GLY A 42 3.33 9.90 -5.57
CA GLY A 42 2.50 8.82 -5.05
C GLY A 42 3.31 7.68 -4.43
N TRP A 43 4.54 7.94 -3.97
CA TRP A 43 5.42 6.98 -3.30
C TRP A 43 5.00 6.73 -1.84
N CYS A 44 4.29 7.68 -1.25
CA CYS A 44 3.53 7.50 -0.02
C CYS A 44 2.12 8.04 -0.24
N GLY A 45 1.11 7.17 -0.20
CA GLY A 45 -0.27 7.62 -0.40
C GLY A 45 -1.28 6.50 -0.58
N TRP A 46 -2.55 6.90 -0.64
CA TRP A 46 -3.68 5.99 -0.79
C TRP A 46 -3.77 5.41 -2.19
N LYS A 47 -3.90 4.08 -2.27
CA LYS A 47 -4.12 3.32 -3.50
C LYS A 47 -5.45 2.59 -3.37
N LYS A 48 -6.40 2.88 -4.26
CA LYS A 48 -7.66 2.12 -4.33
C LYS A 48 -7.34 0.67 -4.74
N ALA A 49 -8.10 -0.29 -4.23
CA ALA A 49 -7.98 -1.68 -4.65
C ALA A 49 -8.24 -1.85 -6.15
N VAL A 50 -9.20 -1.08 -6.67
CA VAL A 50 -9.48 -0.90 -8.09
C VAL A 50 -9.46 0.60 -8.39
N ASP A 51 -8.60 1.03 -9.30
CA ASP A 51 -8.56 2.43 -9.70
C ASP A 51 -9.76 2.83 -10.58
N SER A 52 -9.89 4.11 -10.91
CA SER A 52 -10.97 4.63 -11.75
C SER A 52 -10.96 4.09 -13.20
N LYS A 53 -9.90 3.39 -13.60
CA LYS A 53 -9.75 2.75 -14.91
C LYS A 53 -9.95 1.23 -14.83
N GLY A 54 -10.36 0.71 -13.68
CA GLY A 54 -10.57 -0.72 -13.47
C GLY A 54 -9.30 -1.52 -13.21
N LYS A 55 -8.14 -0.86 -13.00
CA LYS A 55 -6.89 -1.57 -12.73
C LYS A 55 -6.80 -1.93 -11.25
N HIS A 56 -6.47 -3.19 -11.00
CA HIS A 56 -6.28 -3.70 -9.64
C HIS A 56 -4.89 -3.35 -9.11
N PHE A 57 -4.83 -2.88 -7.85
CA PHE A 57 -3.56 -2.66 -7.15
C PHE A 57 -2.88 -4.00 -6.81
N PHE A 58 -3.63 -4.94 -6.23
CA PHE A 58 -3.20 -6.32 -6.05
C PHE A 58 -3.58 -7.14 -7.28
N LEU A 59 -2.61 -7.80 -7.90
CA LEU A 59 -2.81 -8.60 -9.11
C LEU A 59 -3.48 -9.93 -8.75
N HIS A 60 -4.61 -10.26 -9.38
CA HIS A 60 -5.40 -11.45 -9.08
C HIS A 60 -4.68 -12.78 -9.34
N ASP A 61 -3.69 -12.80 -10.22
CA ASP A 61 -2.93 -14.00 -10.60
C ASP A 61 -1.67 -14.17 -9.74
N LYS A 62 -1.52 -13.42 -8.66
CA LYS A 62 -0.35 -13.44 -7.76
C LYS A 62 -0.77 -13.75 -6.33
N PHE A 63 0.06 -14.54 -5.66
CA PHE A 63 -0.04 -14.70 -4.21
C PHE A 63 0.66 -13.53 -3.50
N TYR A 64 0.14 -13.19 -2.31
CA TYR A 64 0.68 -12.15 -1.45
C TYR A 64 0.83 -12.70 -0.03
N ASN A 65 2.03 -12.55 0.52
CA ASN A 65 2.28 -12.81 1.94
C ASN A 65 2.30 -11.47 2.66
N LEU A 66 1.62 -11.39 3.80
CA LEU A 66 1.64 -10.23 4.69
C LEU A 66 2.41 -10.61 5.94
N LEU A 67 3.48 -9.87 6.23
CA LEU A 67 4.15 -9.92 7.52
C LEU A 67 3.47 -8.89 8.44
N LEU A 68 2.95 -9.33 9.58
CA LEU A 68 2.33 -8.47 10.59
C LEU A 68 3.18 -8.45 11.86
N PRO A 69 4.11 -7.49 12.02
CA PRO A 69 4.94 -7.39 13.21
C PRO A 69 4.09 -7.31 14.48
N GLN A 70 4.42 -8.13 15.48
CA GLN A 70 3.76 -8.12 16.78
C GLN A 70 4.57 -7.26 17.75
N ARG A 71 3.88 -6.37 18.48
CA ARG A 71 4.53 -5.59 19.53
C ARG A 71 4.89 -6.52 20.70
N PRO A 72 6.13 -6.52 21.22
CA PRO A 72 6.46 -7.29 22.40
C PRO A 72 5.74 -6.72 23.64
N ASN A 73 5.43 -7.58 24.61
CA ASN A 73 4.98 -7.15 25.93
C ASN A 73 6.17 -6.55 26.67
N MET A 74 6.15 -5.23 26.90
CA MET A 74 7.16 -4.54 27.69
C MET A 74 6.67 -4.42 29.13
N VAL A 75 7.52 -4.76 30.09
CA VAL A 75 7.33 -4.53 31.54
C VAL A 75 8.02 -3.23 31.92
#